data_AF-A0A139ANM3-F1
#
_entry.id   AF-A0A139ANM3-F1
#
_cell.length_a   1.000
_cell.length_b   1.000
_cell.length_c   1.000
_cell.angle_alpha   90.00
_cell.angle_beta   90.00
_cell.angle_gamma   90.00
#
_symmetry.space_group_name_H-M   'P 1'
#
loop_
_entity.id
_entity.type
_entity.pdbx_description
1 polymer ?
#
loop_
_entity_poly.entity_id
_entity_poly.type
_entity_poly.pdbx_seq_one_letter_code
_entity_poly.pdbx_strand_id
1 'polypeptide(L)'
;MEYIYMTDDTREQLLETHDKYGDPYTRDMTGTELLQMDVSKELDKWRQTDEAVGFEELGQSGLIYKPPRIKRLIKEINERYFQEQPPLSCLFLNVIAWFDVPGALEVDLVANAEVAAVGTQDLTERERERIKERSEETSLHDAASLLRFYGGQPVEKLYHNVTHVIVDSGEMSQLSRLRKIMASRLPVTFRIVTQDWILDSINRSERAPEEQYFPR
;
A
#
# COMPACT_ATOMS: atom_id res chain seq x y z
N MET A 1 -5.91 34.67 -3.71
CA MET A 1 -7.26 34.27 -4.18
C MET A 1 -8.19 35.41 -3.88
N GLU A 2 -8.66 36.11 -4.91
CA GLU A 2 -9.79 37.01 -4.78
C GLU A 2 -11.01 36.17 -4.41
N TYR A 3 -11.65 36.51 -3.29
CA TYR A 3 -12.97 35.99 -3.00
C TYR A 3 -13.91 36.64 -4.02
N ILE A 4 -14.40 35.86 -4.99
CA ILE A 4 -15.52 36.30 -5.80
C ILE A 4 -16.68 36.44 -4.82
N TYR A 5 -16.99 37.68 -4.44
CA TYR A 5 -18.10 37.97 -3.56
C TYR A 5 -19.39 37.73 -4.34
N MET A 6 -20.28 36.93 -3.77
CA MET A 6 -21.59 36.64 -4.33
C MET A 6 -22.65 36.97 -3.28
N THR A 7 -23.74 37.61 -3.69
CA THR A 7 -24.86 37.89 -2.78
C THR A 7 -25.54 36.59 -2.36
N ASP A 8 -26.17 36.59 -1.19
CA ASP A 8 -26.87 35.39 -0.69
C ASP A 8 -27.96 34.93 -1.67
N ASP A 9 -28.72 35.85 -2.27
CA ASP A 9 -29.72 35.51 -3.31
C ASP A 9 -29.10 34.79 -4.52
N THR A 10 -27.94 35.27 -5.02
CA THR A 10 -27.27 34.63 -6.16
C THR A 10 -26.70 33.27 -5.75
N ARG A 11 -26.24 33.14 -4.49
CA ARG A 11 -25.77 31.88 -3.94
C ARG A 11 -26.89 30.85 -3.87
N GLU A 12 -28.06 31.24 -3.38
CA GLU A 12 -29.23 30.36 -3.30
C GLU A 12 -29.65 29.90 -4.70
N GLN A 13 -29.74 30.82 -5.67
CA GLN A 13 -30.05 30.48 -7.06
C GLN A 13 -29.03 29.52 -7.70
N LEU A 14 -27.74 29.68 -7.40
CA LEU A 14 -26.73 28.73 -7.90
C LEU A 14 -26.87 27.36 -7.24
N LEU A 15 -27.13 27.30 -5.93
CA LEU A 15 -27.29 26.03 -5.21
C LEU A 15 -28.53 25.23 -5.63
N GLU A 16 -29.51 25.87 -6.29
CA GLU A 16 -30.65 25.17 -6.91
C GLU A 16 -30.23 24.39 -8.17
N THR A 17 -29.20 24.84 -8.88
CA THR A 17 -28.84 24.33 -10.20
C THR A 17 -27.50 23.61 -10.24
N HIS A 18 -26.61 23.94 -9.32
CA HIS A 18 -25.24 23.42 -9.22
C HIS A 18 -24.92 23.01 -7.79
N ASP A 19 -24.00 22.07 -7.65
CA ASP A 19 -23.44 21.73 -6.35
C ASP A 19 -22.45 22.79 -5.86
N LYS A 20 -21.93 22.58 -4.64
CA LYS A 20 -20.95 23.49 -4.02
C LYS A 20 -19.60 23.56 -4.75
N TYR A 21 -19.37 22.68 -5.72
CA TYR A 21 -18.17 22.61 -6.55
C TYR A 21 -18.41 23.11 -7.99
N GLY A 22 -19.66 23.44 -8.34
CA GLY A 22 -20.04 23.91 -9.67
C GLY A 22 -20.47 22.80 -10.64
N ASP A 23 -20.74 21.59 -10.17
CA ASP A 23 -21.30 20.50 -10.97
C ASP A 23 -22.82 20.69 -11.13
N PRO A 24 -23.36 20.84 -12.36
CA PRO A 24 -24.79 21.00 -12.58
C PRO A 24 -25.58 19.72 -12.28
N TYR A 25 -26.66 19.82 -11.50
CA TYR A 25 -27.52 18.66 -11.19
C TYR A 25 -28.36 18.16 -12.39
N THR A 26 -28.55 19.01 -13.39
CA THR A 26 -29.56 18.81 -14.45
C THR A 26 -29.00 18.35 -15.78
N ARG A 27 -27.67 18.30 -15.93
CA ARG A 27 -27.01 17.84 -17.15
C ARG A 27 -25.70 17.16 -16.82
N ASP A 28 -25.27 16.27 -17.70
CA ASP A 28 -23.95 15.65 -17.58
C ASP A 28 -22.85 16.69 -17.86
N MET A 29 -21.76 16.58 -17.10
CA MET A 29 -20.53 17.30 -17.37
C MET A 29 -19.69 16.59 -18.42
N THR A 30 -19.04 17.39 -19.24
CA THR A 30 -17.96 16.94 -20.12
C THR A 30 -16.65 16.78 -19.35
N GLY A 31 -15.73 15.97 -19.88
CA GLY A 31 -14.38 15.84 -19.31
C GLY A 31 -13.62 17.17 -19.23
N THR A 32 -13.87 18.10 -20.16
CA THR A 32 -13.28 19.45 -20.14
C THR A 32 -13.83 20.33 -19.03
N GLU A 33 -15.12 20.21 -18.70
CA GLU A 33 -15.74 20.95 -17.60
C GLU A 33 -15.25 20.42 -16.25
N LEU A 34 -15.13 19.10 -16.10
CA LEU A 34 -14.54 18.46 -14.93
C LEU A 34 -13.12 18.98 -14.63
N LEU A 35 -12.28 19.17 -15.66
CA LEU A 35 -10.92 19.68 -15.51
C LEU A 35 -10.87 21.16 -15.07
N GLN A 36 -11.95 21.92 -15.27
CA GLN A 36 -12.04 23.32 -14.85
C GLN A 36 -12.49 23.46 -13.39
N MET A 37 -12.97 22.39 -12.75
CA MET A 37 -13.37 22.41 -11.35
C MET A 37 -12.15 22.57 -10.44
N ASP A 38 -12.11 23.67 -9.69
CA ASP A 38 -11.08 23.88 -8.68
C ASP A 38 -11.41 23.13 -7.38
N VAL A 39 -10.98 21.87 -7.31
CA VAL A 39 -11.08 21.04 -6.11
C VAL A 39 -9.84 21.11 -5.22
N SER A 40 -8.85 21.96 -5.55
CA SER A 40 -7.54 21.98 -4.89
C SER A 40 -7.64 22.19 -3.37
N LYS A 41 -8.50 23.12 -2.93
CA LYS A 41 -8.72 23.41 -1.50
C LYS A 41 -9.26 22.22 -0.72
N GLU A 42 -10.18 21.47 -1.30
CA GLU A 42 -10.70 20.27 -0.65
C GLU A 42 -9.65 19.17 -0.63
N LEU A 43 -8.88 19.02 -1.71
CA LEU A 43 -7.75 18.09 -1.74
C LEU A 43 -6.71 18.42 -0.65
N ASP A 44 -6.43 19.70 -0.40
CA ASP A 44 -5.53 20.12 0.68
C ASP A 44 -6.10 19.80 2.07
N LYS A 45 -7.40 20.06 2.29
CA LYS A 45 -8.07 19.64 3.52
C LYS A 45 -8.00 18.13 3.71
N TRP A 46 -8.17 17.37 2.63
CA TRP A 46 -8.10 15.93 2.66
C TRP A 46 -6.67 15.47 2.96
N ARG A 47 -5.64 16.08 2.38
CA ARG A 47 -4.23 15.79 2.72
C ARG A 47 -3.90 16.07 4.18
N GLN A 48 -4.53 17.08 4.78
CA GLN A 48 -4.35 17.42 6.20
C GLN A 48 -5.16 16.52 7.14
N THR A 49 -6.28 15.97 6.67
CA THR A 49 -7.20 15.13 7.47
C THR A 49 -7.06 13.64 7.20
N ASP A 50 -6.36 13.24 6.13
CA ASP A 50 -5.93 11.87 5.90
C ASP A 50 -4.96 11.56 7.03
N GLU A 51 -5.54 10.99 8.10
CA GLU A 51 -4.87 10.62 9.33
C GLU A 51 -3.50 10.03 8.98
N ALA A 52 -2.46 10.54 9.65
CA ALA A 52 -1.12 10.00 9.52
C ALA A 52 -1.20 8.47 9.53
N VAL A 53 -0.54 7.82 8.57
CA VAL A 53 -0.44 6.35 8.47
C VAL A 53 -0.36 5.76 9.87
N GLY A 54 -1.47 5.18 10.30
CA GLY A 54 -1.69 4.84 11.69
C GLY A 54 -1.26 3.41 11.95
N PHE A 55 -0.62 3.20 13.09
CA PHE A 55 -0.50 1.88 13.68
C PHE A 55 -1.52 1.79 14.80
N GLU A 56 -2.32 0.74 14.78
CA GLU A 56 -3.16 0.40 15.93
C GLU A 56 -2.59 -0.82 16.63
N GLU A 57 -2.42 -0.70 17.94
CA GLU A 57 -2.10 -1.81 18.82
C GLU A 57 -3.32 -2.73 18.91
N LEU A 58 -3.18 -3.97 18.42
CA LEU A 58 -4.21 -4.99 18.53
C LEU A 58 -4.08 -5.73 19.87
N GLY A 59 -4.14 -4.99 20.99
CA GLY A 59 -3.90 -5.56 22.32
C GLY A 59 -2.59 -6.35 22.38
N GLN A 60 -2.63 -7.58 22.93
CA GLN A 60 -1.46 -8.47 23.03
C GLN A 60 -1.01 -9.06 21.68
N SER A 61 -1.76 -8.87 20.59
CA SER A 61 -1.56 -9.58 19.32
C SER A 61 -0.71 -8.84 18.28
N GLY A 62 -0.12 -7.70 18.65
CA GLY A 62 0.82 -6.94 17.83
C GLY A 62 0.22 -5.73 17.10
N LEU A 63 1.01 -5.12 16.21
CA LEU A 63 0.63 -3.92 15.46
C LEU A 63 -0.12 -4.29 14.17
N ILE A 64 -1.24 -3.59 13.92
CA ILE A 64 -1.91 -3.58 12.62
C ILE A 64 -1.57 -2.31 11.87
N TYR A 65 -1.19 -2.47 10.60
CA TYR A 65 -1.08 -1.36 9.67
C TYR A 65 -2.47 -0.89 9.24
N LYS A 66 -2.81 0.38 9.50
CA LYS A 66 -4.03 0.97 8.93
C LYS A 66 -3.70 1.72 7.64
N PRO A 67 -4.25 1.31 6.49
CA PRO A 67 -4.07 2.06 5.26
C PRO A 67 -4.69 3.46 5.40
N PRO A 68 -4.09 4.47 4.75
CA PRO A 68 -4.67 5.81 4.65
C PRO A 68 -6.15 5.76 4.24
N ARG A 69 -6.94 6.73 4.71
CA ARG A 69 -8.37 6.81 4.39
C ARG A 69 -8.58 6.89 2.89
N ILE A 70 -7.71 7.62 2.17
CA ILE A 70 -7.81 7.72 0.71
C ILE A 70 -7.70 6.34 0.03
N LYS A 71 -6.84 5.44 0.51
CA LYS A 71 -6.72 4.08 -0.03
C LYS A 71 -7.99 3.25 0.20
N ARG A 72 -8.63 3.42 1.36
CA ARG A 72 -9.91 2.75 1.67
C ARG A 72 -11.02 3.22 0.74
N LEU A 73 -11.10 4.52 0.46
CA LEU A 73 -12.07 5.09 -0.47
C LEU A 73 -11.81 4.64 -1.91
N ILE A 74 -10.55 4.63 -2.36
CA ILE A 74 -10.18 4.11 -3.68
C ILE A 74 -10.61 2.66 -3.81
N LYS A 75 -10.42 1.85 -2.77
CA LYS A 75 -10.90 0.46 -2.73
C LYS A 75 -12.41 0.36 -2.88
N GLU A 76 -13.16 1.10 -2.08
CA GLU A 76 -14.63 1.09 -2.15
C GLU A 76 -15.14 1.51 -3.54
N ILE A 77 -14.55 2.54 -4.14
CA ILE A 77 -14.90 2.99 -5.50
C ILE A 77 -14.60 1.90 -6.52
N ASN A 78 -13.43 1.27 -6.46
CA ASN A 78 -13.06 0.17 -7.36
C ASN A 78 -14.00 -1.03 -7.24
N GLU A 79 -14.29 -1.44 -6.00
CA GLU A 79 -15.20 -2.55 -5.72
C GLU A 79 -16.64 -2.23 -6.14
N ARG A 80 -17.04 -0.96 -6.19
CA ARG A 80 -18.40 -0.59 -6.57
C ARG A 80 -18.58 -0.41 -8.08
N TYR A 81 -17.60 0.19 -8.75
CA TYR A 81 -17.77 0.67 -10.13
C TYR A 81 -16.89 -0.05 -11.15
N PHE A 82 -15.87 -0.79 -10.71
CA PHE A 82 -14.87 -1.40 -11.58
C PHE A 82 -14.68 -2.91 -11.29
N GLN A 83 -15.74 -3.61 -10.89
CA GLN A 83 -15.68 -5.03 -10.53
C GLN A 83 -15.19 -5.91 -11.68
N GLU A 84 -15.67 -5.65 -12.90
CA GLU A 84 -15.37 -6.47 -14.07
C GLU A 84 -13.99 -6.15 -14.65
N GLN A 85 -13.59 -4.88 -14.59
CA GLN A 85 -12.35 -4.41 -15.18
C GLN A 85 -11.72 -3.33 -14.29
N PRO A 86 -10.97 -3.72 -13.25
CA PRO A 86 -10.27 -2.75 -12.41
C PRO A 86 -9.23 -1.99 -13.24
N PRO A 87 -9.04 -0.68 -12.99
CA PRO A 87 -7.97 0.08 -13.60
C PRO A 87 -6.61 -0.55 -13.30
N LEU A 88 -5.69 -0.50 -14.26
CA LEU A 88 -4.36 -1.09 -14.11
C LEU A 88 -3.61 -0.53 -12.88
N SER A 89 -3.80 0.76 -12.57
CA SER A 89 -3.23 1.40 -11.36
C SER A 89 -3.72 0.81 -10.04
N CYS A 90 -4.75 -0.05 -10.06
CA CYS A 90 -5.33 -0.72 -8.91
C CYS A 90 -5.07 -2.24 -8.91
N LEU A 91 -4.17 -2.72 -9.78
CA LEU A 91 -3.87 -4.14 -9.94
C LEU A 91 -3.51 -4.83 -8.62
N PHE A 92 -2.86 -4.13 -7.70
CA PHE A 92 -2.45 -4.64 -6.39
C PHE A 92 -3.13 -3.91 -5.22
N LEU A 93 -4.30 -3.29 -5.42
CA LEU A 93 -4.96 -2.46 -4.41
C LEU A 93 -5.17 -3.13 -3.04
N ASN A 94 -5.34 -4.45 -3.03
CA ASN A 94 -5.54 -5.26 -1.83
C ASN A 94 -4.26 -5.94 -1.31
N VAL A 95 -3.10 -5.60 -1.86
CA VAL A 95 -1.81 -6.20 -1.51
C VAL A 95 -1.06 -5.30 -0.54
N ILE A 96 -0.93 -5.78 0.70
CA ILE A 96 0.01 -5.27 1.70
C ILE A 96 1.19 -6.22 1.69
N ALA A 97 2.34 -5.76 1.22
CA ALA A 97 3.50 -6.60 0.95
C ALA A 97 4.71 -6.19 1.78
N TRP A 98 5.31 -7.15 2.47
CA TRP A 98 6.64 -7.01 3.06
C TRP A 98 7.68 -7.61 2.10
N PHE A 99 8.82 -6.95 1.96
CA PHE A 99 9.89 -7.37 1.05
C PHE A 99 11.06 -7.93 1.85
N ASP A 100 11.53 -9.11 1.46
CA ASP A 100 12.63 -9.81 2.13
C ASP A 100 14.00 -9.25 1.73
N VAL A 101 14.21 -7.98 2.06
CA VAL A 101 15.51 -7.32 1.87
C VAL A 101 16.47 -7.82 2.97
N PRO A 102 17.75 -8.09 2.66
CA PRO A 102 18.72 -8.52 3.67
C PRO A 102 18.71 -7.63 4.93
N GLY A 103 18.63 -8.24 6.11
CA GLY A 103 18.58 -7.55 7.40
C GLY A 103 17.19 -7.05 7.84
N ALA A 104 16.18 -7.04 6.96
CA ALA A 104 14.83 -6.56 7.31
C ALA A 104 14.19 -7.39 8.45
N LEU A 105 14.39 -8.70 8.43
CA LEU A 105 13.80 -9.61 9.42
C LEU A 105 14.45 -9.53 10.81
N GLU A 106 15.68 -9.02 10.91
CA GLU A 106 16.40 -8.88 12.18
C GLU A 106 15.87 -7.70 12.98
N VAL A 107 15.46 -6.62 12.30
CA VAL A 107 14.86 -5.43 12.93
C VAL A 107 13.51 -5.77 13.56
N ASP A 108 12.75 -6.71 12.99
CA ASP A 108 11.40 -7.05 13.44
C ASP A 108 11.34 -7.99 14.64
N LEU A 109 12.34 -8.87 14.83
CA LEU A 109 12.37 -9.76 15.99
C LEU A 109 12.68 -9.02 17.30
N VAL A 110 13.43 -7.91 17.24
CA VAL A 110 13.78 -7.11 18.42
C VAL A 110 12.53 -6.45 19.04
N ALA A 111 11.51 -6.16 18.23
CA ALA A 111 10.26 -5.56 18.71
C ALA A 111 9.32 -6.59 19.40
N ASN A 112 9.51 -7.89 19.15
CA ASN A 112 8.69 -8.96 19.74
C ASN A 112 9.56 -9.78 20.72
N ALA A 113 9.61 -9.34 21.97
CA ALA A 113 10.49 -9.85 23.02
C ALA A 113 10.44 -11.38 23.23
N GLU A 114 9.37 -12.06 22.83
CA GLU A 114 9.24 -13.52 22.98
C GLU A 114 9.97 -14.35 21.91
N VAL A 115 10.28 -13.77 20.73
CA VAL A 115 11.01 -14.49 19.66
C VAL A 115 12.52 -14.21 19.71
N ALA A 116 12.95 -13.19 20.47
CA ALA A 116 14.33 -12.75 20.61
C ALA A 116 15.25 -13.73 21.40
N ALA A 117 14.70 -14.80 21.99
CA ALA A 117 15.51 -15.80 22.70
C ALA A 117 16.40 -16.66 21.77
N VAL A 118 16.20 -16.59 20.45
CA VAL A 118 17.01 -17.30 19.46
C VAL A 118 18.06 -16.34 18.87
N GLY A 119 19.11 -16.07 19.66
CA GLY A 119 20.46 -15.76 19.18
C GLY A 119 20.63 -14.62 18.19
N THR A 120 20.28 -13.38 18.57
CA THR A 120 20.80 -12.18 17.90
C THR A 120 22.23 -11.91 18.39
N GLN A 121 23.24 -12.30 17.61
CA GLN A 121 24.58 -11.74 17.74
C GLN A 121 24.54 -10.26 17.33
N ASP A 122 25.25 -9.44 18.10
CA ASP A 122 25.34 -7.99 17.93
C ASP A 122 26.03 -7.66 16.58
N LEU A 123 25.23 -7.32 15.56
CA LEU A 123 25.74 -6.94 14.24
C LEU A 123 26.49 -5.61 14.34
N THR A 124 27.73 -5.61 13.87
CA THR A 124 28.59 -4.43 13.91
C THR A 124 28.04 -3.32 13.01
N GLU A 125 28.29 -2.05 13.36
CA GLU A 125 27.84 -0.88 12.58
C GLU A 125 28.32 -0.93 11.12
N ARG A 126 29.50 -1.52 10.87
CA ARG A 126 30.04 -1.82 9.54
C ARG A 126 29.23 -2.84 8.74
N GLU A 127 28.65 -3.85 9.38
CA GLU A 127 27.78 -4.81 8.70
C GLU A 127 26.46 -4.17 8.32
N ARG A 128 25.93 -3.27 9.15
CA ARG A 128 24.72 -2.48 8.82
C ARG A 128 24.94 -1.59 7.59
N GLU A 129 26.08 -0.91 7.51
CA GLU A 129 26.43 -0.09 6.32
C GLU A 129 26.57 -0.94 5.05
N ARG A 130 27.22 -2.11 5.14
CA ARG A 130 27.34 -3.03 3.99
C ARG A 130 26.01 -3.61 3.54
N ILE A 131 25.11 -3.93 4.48
CA ILE A 131 23.75 -4.37 4.16
C ILE A 131 22.98 -3.24 3.46
N LYS A 132 23.16 -2.00 3.92
CA LYS A 132 22.53 -0.82 3.31
C LYS A 132 23.01 -0.60 1.86
N GLU A 133 24.31 -0.56 1.62
CA GLU A 133 24.89 -0.41 0.26
C GLU A 133 24.44 -1.53 -0.69
N ARG A 134 24.37 -2.77 -0.18
CA ARG A 134 23.92 -3.91 -0.99
C ARG A 134 22.41 -3.89 -1.27
N SER A 135 21.62 -3.19 -0.45
CA SER A 135 20.17 -3.09 -0.62
C SER A 135 19.76 -2.11 -1.74
N GLU A 136 20.60 -1.11 -2.06
CA GLU A 136 20.27 -0.06 -3.04
C GLU A 136 20.29 -0.55 -4.50
N GLU A 137 20.87 -1.73 -4.77
CA GLU A 137 20.90 -2.35 -6.11
C GLU A 137 20.01 -3.60 -6.22
N THR A 138 19.15 -3.87 -5.22
CA THR A 138 18.33 -5.08 -5.26
C THR A 138 17.07 -4.90 -6.11
N SER A 139 16.85 -5.89 -6.98
CA SER A 139 15.64 -6.06 -7.80
C SER A 139 14.32 -5.97 -7.01
N LEU A 140 14.36 -6.26 -5.70
CA LEU A 140 13.23 -6.10 -4.78
C LEU A 140 12.82 -4.65 -4.57
N HIS A 141 13.74 -3.68 -4.62
CA HIS A 141 13.39 -2.26 -4.44
C HIS A 141 12.61 -1.74 -5.65
N ASP A 142 13.01 -2.16 -6.85
CA ASP A 142 12.27 -1.89 -8.08
C ASP A 142 10.88 -2.54 -8.04
N ALA A 143 10.81 -3.81 -7.61
CA ALA A 143 9.54 -4.51 -7.44
C ALA A 143 8.62 -3.81 -6.41
N ALA A 144 9.16 -3.28 -5.32
CA ALA A 144 8.40 -2.50 -4.33
C ALA A 144 7.88 -1.18 -4.90
N SER A 145 8.69 -0.50 -5.70
CA SER A 145 8.31 0.74 -6.38
C SER A 145 7.21 0.49 -7.41
N LEU A 146 7.33 -0.57 -8.19
CA LEU A 146 6.31 -1.02 -9.14
C LEU A 146 5.02 -1.41 -8.41
N LEU A 147 5.11 -2.23 -7.36
CA LEU A 147 3.96 -2.61 -6.56
C LEU A 147 3.20 -1.38 -6.06
N ARG A 148 3.92 -0.37 -5.53
CA ARG A 148 3.34 0.90 -5.08
C ARG A 148 2.67 1.66 -6.21
N PHE A 149 3.31 1.74 -7.37
CA PHE A 149 2.78 2.42 -8.55
C PHE A 149 1.46 1.79 -9.03
N TYR A 150 1.36 0.46 -8.97
CA TYR A 150 0.17 -0.31 -9.35
C TYR A 150 -0.79 -0.57 -8.17
N GLY A 151 -0.77 0.30 -7.16
CA GLY A 151 -1.80 0.40 -6.12
C GLY A 151 -1.53 -0.40 -4.84
N GLY A 152 -0.50 -1.23 -4.82
CA GLY A 152 -0.12 -2.00 -3.64
C GLY A 152 0.50 -1.14 -2.52
N GLN A 153 0.70 -1.77 -1.38
CA GLN A 153 1.24 -1.15 -0.18
C GLN A 153 2.49 -1.91 0.27
N PRO A 154 3.70 -1.49 -0.15
CA PRO A 154 4.91 -1.97 0.47
C PRO A 154 4.96 -1.50 1.93
N VAL A 155 5.36 -2.39 2.83
CA VAL A 155 5.58 -2.13 4.25
C VAL A 155 7.00 -2.53 4.65
N GLU A 156 7.59 -1.76 5.56
CA GLU A 156 8.96 -1.99 6.04
C GLU A 156 9.04 -3.13 7.06
N LYS A 157 7.95 -3.37 7.79
CA LYS A 157 7.88 -4.37 8.86
C LYS A 157 6.80 -5.42 8.57
N LEU A 158 7.02 -6.62 9.07
CA LEU A 158 6.12 -7.75 8.93
C LEU A 158 4.98 -7.69 9.96
N TYR A 159 3.98 -6.86 9.69
CA TYR A 159 2.76 -6.70 10.51
C TYR A 159 1.81 -7.90 10.45
N HIS A 160 0.79 -7.91 11.31
CA HIS A 160 -0.21 -8.99 11.35
C HIS A 160 -1.08 -9.05 10.10
N ASN A 161 -1.37 -7.90 9.48
CA ASN A 161 -2.20 -7.80 8.29
C ASN A 161 -1.40 -7.75 6.99
N VAL A 162 -0.12 -8.13 7.01
CA VAL A 162 0.63 -8.37 5.77
C VAL A 162 -0.05 -9.51 5.03
N THR A 163 -0.35 -9.27 3.76
CA THR A 163 -1.01 -10.25 2.89
C THR A 163 0.01 -11.06 2.09
N HIS A 164 1.14 -10.45 1.75
CA HIS A 164 2.16 -11.02 0.88
C HIS A 164 3.56 -10.77 1.44
N VAL A 165 4.43 -11.76 1.32
CA VAL A 165 5.86 -11.65 1.51
C VAL A 165 6.52 -11.88 0.15
N ILE A 166 7.25 -10.87 -0.30
CA ILE A 166 7.92 -10.90 -1.60
C ILE A 166 9.39 -11.23 -1.36
N VAL A 167 9.85 -12.32 -1.98
CA VAL A 167 11.24 -12.78 -1.92
C VAL A 167 11.93 -12.62 -3.28
N ASP A 168 13.25 -12.46 -3.27
CA ASP A 168 14.03 -12.46 -4.50
C ASP A 168 14.14 -13.90 -5.02
N SER A 169 13.84 -14.10 -6.31
CA SER A 169 14.02 -15.38 -7.01
C SER A 169 15.45 -15.96 -6.87
N GLY A 170 16.46 -15.10 -6.75
CA GLY A 170 17.87 -15.50 -6.63
C GLY A 170 18.35 -15.76 -5.21
N GLU A 171 17.61 -15.31 -4.19
CA GLU A 171 18.04 -15.36 -2.78
C GLU A 171 16.91 -15.90 -1.90
N MET A 172 17.07 -17.15 -1.45
CA MET A 172 16.05 -17.90 -0.69
C MET A 172 16.51 -18.30 0.71
N SER A 173 17.64 -17.76 1.20
CA SER A 173 18.21 -18.17 2.50
C SER A 173 17.25 -18.01 3.68
N GLN A 174 16.36 -17.00 3.65
CA GLN A 174 15.41 -16.73 4.72
C GLN A 174 14.09 -17.50 4.62
N LEU A 175 13.84 -18.21 3.50
CA LEU A 175 12.56 -18.87 3.24
C LEU A 175 12.15 -19.85 4.35
N SER A 176 13.11 -20.61 4.87
CA SER A 176 12.88 -21.56 5.97
C SER A 176 12.42 -20.86 7.24
N ARG A 177 12.95 -19.67 7.53
CA ARG A 177 12.59 -18.85 8.69
C ARG A 177 11.22 -18.21 8.49
N LEU A 178 10.94 -17.67 7.31
CA LEU A 178 9.63 -17.11 6.95
C LEU A 178 8.51 -18.15 7.07
N ARG A 179 8.74 -19.38 6.60
CA ARG A 179 7.77 -20.49 6.75
C ARG A 179 7.49 -20.82 8.23
N LYS A 180 8.50 -20.74 9.11
CA LYS A 180 8.30 -20.92 10.57
C LYS A 180 7.48 -19.79 11.17
N ILE A 181 7.73 -18.54 10.79
CA ILE A 181 6.95 -17.37 11.23
C ILE A 181 5.50 -17.48 10.76
N MET A 182 5.28 -17.88 9.50
CA MET A 182 3.95 -18.11 8.96
C MET A 182 3.20 -19.19 9.75
N ALA A 183 3.88 -20.29 10.11
CA ALA A 183 3.30 -21.38 10.88
C ALA A 183 2.94 -20.97 12.33
N SER A 184 3.66 -20.02 12.93
CA SER A 184 3.39 -19.56 14.29
C SER A 184 2.30 -18.48 14.39
N ARG A 185 1.98 -17.78 13.29
CA ARG A 185 1.07 -16.62 13.26
C ARG A 185 -0.40 -16.95 12.98
N LEU A 186 -0.90 -18.08 13.47
CA LEU A 186 -2.33 -18.41 13.34
C LEU A 186 -3.20 -17.30 13.99
N PRO A 187 -4.28 -16.83 13.35
CA PRO A 187 -4.96 -17.41 12.18
C PRO A 187 -4.60 -16.79 10.81
N VAL A 188 -3.77 -15.74 10.75
CA VAL A 188 -3.53 -14.99 9.51
C VAL A 188 -2.29 -15.52 8.79
N THR A 189 -2.50 -16.20 7.66
CA THR A 189 -1.42 -16.68 6.79
C THR A 189 -1.20 -15.69 5.64
N PHE A 190 0.00 -15.11 5.56
CA PHE A 190 0.42 -14.37 4.36
C PHE A 190 0.89 -15.35 3.27
N ARG A 191 0.83 -14.90 2.02
CA ARG A 191 1.34 -15.61 0.85
C ARG A 191 2.82 -15.31 0.68
N ILE A 192 3.64 -16.29 0.30
CA ILE A 192 5.06 -16.07 -0.03
C ILE A 192 5.22 -16.29 -1.53
N VAL A 193 5.64 -15.25 -2.25
CA VAL A 193 5.78 -15.25 -3.72
C VAL A 193 7.09 -14.59 -4.12
N THR A 194 7.64 -14.94 -5.29
CA THR A 194 8.80 -14.23 -5.85
C THR A 194 8.38 -12.88 -6.44
N GLN A 195 9.35 -11.96 -6.56
CA GLN A 195 9.13 -10.66 -7.22
C GLN A 195 8.64 -10.77 -8.68
N ASP A 196 8.93 -11.88 -9.36
CA ASP A 196 8.50 -12.11 -10.75
C ASP A 196 6.97 -12.11 -10.87
N TRP A 197 6.26 -12.45 -9.80
CA TRP A 197 4.80 -12.35 -9.73
C TRP A 197 4.31 -10.93 -10.03
N ILE A 198 5.00 -9.93 -9.48
CA ILE A 198 4.65 -8.51 -9.68
C ILE A 198 4.92 -8.13 -11.14
N LEU A 199 6.10 -8.47 -11.65
CA LEU A 199 6.52 -8.15 -13.02
C LEU A 199 5.58 -8.79 -14.06
N ASP A 200 5.30 -10.08 -13.92
CA ASP A 200 4.43 -10.80 -14.86
C ASP A 200 2.99 -10.34 -14.78
N SER A 201 2.49 -9.99 -13.59
CA SER A 201 1.16 -9.42 -13.44
C SER A 201 1.03 -8.08 -14.18
N ILE A 202 2.05 -7.23 -14.07
CA ILE A 202 2.10 -5.93 -14.77
C ILE A 202 2.16 -6.16 -16.28
N ASN A 203 3.06 -7.04 -16.74
CA ASN A 203 3.23 -7.32 -18.17
C ASN A 203 1.96 -7.88 -18.82
N ARG A 204 1.18 -8.67 -18.07
CA ARG A 204 -0.10 -9.23 -18.54
C ARG A 204 -1.28 -8.28 -18.36
N SER A 205 -1.08 -7.14 -17.68
CA SER A 205 -2.14 -6.23 -17.27
C SER A 205 -3.26 -6.92 -16.45
N GLU A 206 -2.93 -8.02 -15.79
CA GLU A 206 -3.84 -8.84 -14.99
C GLU A 206 -3.03 -9.53 -13.88
N ARG A 207 -3.65 -9.76 -12.72
CA ARG A 207 -2.96 -10.39 -11.59
C ARG A 207 -2.67 -11.85 -11.91
N ALA A 208 -1.38 -12.18 -12.03
CA ALA A 208 -0.94 -13.54 -12.29
C ALA A 208 -1.27 -14.45 -11.07
N PRO A 209 -1.57 -15.74 -11.31
CA PRO A 209 -1.87 -16.69 -10.23
C PRO A 209 -0.64 -16.92 -9.34
N GLU A 210 -0.81 -16.72 -8.04
CA GLU A 210 0.27 -16.71 -7.04
C GLU A 210 1.01 -18.06 -6.96
N GLU A 211 0.32 -19.17 -7.21
CA GLU A 211 0.85 -20.54 -7.09
C GLU A 211 2.02 -20.81 -8.04
N GLN A 212 2.07 -20.09 -9.17
CA GLN A 212 3.14 -20.21 -10.15
C GLN A 212 4.46 -19.59 -9.66
N TYR A 213 4.38 -18.69 -8.67
CA TYR A 213 5.50 -17.92 -8.15
C TYR A 213 5.85 -18.28 -6.71
N PHE A 214 5.36 -19.42 -6.21
CA PHE A 214 5.80 -19.92 -4.91
C PHE A 214 7.28 -20.28 -4.97
N PRO A 215 8.12 -19.76 -4.04
CA PRO A 215 9.53 -20.08 -4.00
C PRO A 215 9.71 -21.57 -3.69
N ARG A 216 10.43 -22.27 -4.57
CA ARG A 216 10.69 -23.71 -4.49
C ARG A 216 11.97 -24.00 -3.72
#